data_AF-A0A3E0TPU0-F1
#
_entry.id   AF-A0A3E0TPU0-F1
#
_cell.length_a   1.000
_cell.length_b   1.000
_cell.length_c   1.000
_cell.angle_alpha   90.00
_cell.angle_beta   90.00
_cell.angle_gamma   90.00
#
_symmetry.space_group_name_H-M   'P 1'
#
loop_
_entity.id
_entity.type
_entity.pdbx_description
1 polymer ?
#
loop_
_entity_poly.entity_id
_entity_poly.type
_entity_poly.pdbx_seq_one_letter_code
_entity_poly.pdbx_strand_id
1 'polypeptide(L)'
;MKAEDFFNPDMTTLLKNIQRGDRFAAEQQLNNGLDLNVHGDEGITPLFLLLLKQDSTAVKLALELGADPNFTATDGAHPVPMMTGNDTIELLKLLLEYGGDANAVDRNGDPAIFDAIGMGAWDEIELLVNYEADLNKVNLAGKNSALDAASLNKFETVFRLINLGANYHQPSKGGATLANVLNRKLESDLINKNGTSYKWALKLKELLIEKGINFPPLSPPEVRERLAKELPIN
;
A
#
# COMPACT_ATOMS: atom_id res chain seq x y z
N MET A 1 10.68 -21.98 -6.38
CA MET A 1 9.40 -22.28 -5.70
C MET A 1 8.50 -23.06 -6.64
N LYS A 2 8.21 -24.32 -6.35
CA LYS A 2 7.37 -25.19 -7.19
C LYS A 2 6.01 -25.41 -6.51
N ALA A 3 4.96 -25.69 -7.28
CA ALA A 3 3.63 -25.92 -6.72
C ALA A 3 3.58 -27.17 -5.83
N GLU A 4 4.30 -28.21 -6.22
CA GLU A 4 4.46 -29.44 -5.44
C GLU A 4 5.13 -29.26 -4.07
N ASP A 5 5.77 -28.11 -3.80
CA ASP A 5 6.35 -27.83 -2.51
C ASP A 5 5.28 -27.41 -1.47
N PHE A 6 4.07 -27.02 -1.91
CA PHE A 6 3.02 -26.46 -1.04
C PHE A 6 1.64 -27.10 -1.20
N PHE A 7 1.39 -27.82 -2.29
CA PHE A 7 0.06 -28.29 -2.62
C PHE A 7 0.05 -29.77 -2.97
N ASN A 8 -1.07 -30.43 -2.68
CA ASN A 8 -1.30 -31.81 -3.08
C ASN A 8 -1.24 -31.98 -4.62
N PRO A 9 -1.16 -33.23 -5.13
CA PRO A 9 -1.01 -33.48 -6.57
C PRO A 9 -2.14 -32.89 -7.44
N ASP A 10 -3.38 -32.90 -6.96
CA ASP A 10 -4.55 -32.41 -7.72
C ASP A 10 -4.47 -30.89 -7.92
N MET A 11 -4.20 -30.15 -6.84
CA MET A 11 -3.99 -28.71 -6.89
C MET A 11 -2.72 -28.35 -7.67
N THR A 12 -1.63 -29.09 -7.48
CA THR A 12 -0.40 -28.92 -8.29
C THR A 12 -0.69 -29.05 -9.79
N THR A 13 -1.52 -30.03 -10.18
CA THR A 13 -1.92 -30.22 -11.58
C THR A 13 -2.77 -29.06 -12.09
N LEU A 14 -3.74 -28.59 -11.29
CA LEU A 14 -4.55 -27.41 -11.60
C LEU A 14 -3.68 -26.17 -11.85
N LEU A 15 -2.73 -25.88 -10.95
CA LEU A 15 -1.82 -24.74 -11.11
C LEU A 15 -0.93 -24.86 -12.35
N LYS A 16 -0.45 -26.07 -12.68
CA LYS A 16 0.30 -26.32 -13.91
C LYS A 16 -0.53 -26.10 -15.17
N ASN A 17 -1.82 -26.42 -15.15
CA ASN A 17 -2.74 -26.16 -16.27
C ASN A 17 -2.99 -24.66 -16.44
N ILE A 18 -3.20 -23.93 -15.34
CA ILE A 18 -3.32 -22.47 -15.35
C ILE A 18 -2.06 -21.82 -15.90
N GLN A 19 -0.87 -22.24 -15.45
CA GLN A 19 0.42 -21.72 -15.94
C GLN A 19 0.67 -21.99 -17.42
N ARG A 20 0.08 -23.04 -17.99
CA ARG A 20 0.16 -23.35 -19.42
C ARG A 20 -0.93 -22.67 -20.24
N GLY A 21 -1.87 -21.99 -19.60
CA GLY A 21 -3.05 -21.41 -20.26
C GLY A 21 -4.11 -22.45 -20.66
N ASP A 22 -4.06 -23.67 -20.12
CA ASP A 22 -5.06 -24.71 -20.39
C ASP A 22 -6.33 -24.47 -19.57
N ARG A 23 -7.10 -23.46 -20.00
CA ARG A 23 -8.37 -23.06 -19.39
C ARG A 23 -9.34 -24.23 -19.28
N PHE A 24 -9.47 -25.04 -20.33
CA PHE A 24 -10.46 -26.12 -20.37
C PHE A 24 -10.17 -27.18 -19.30
N ALA A 25 -8.91 -27.60 -19.16
CA ALA A 25 -8.53 -28.55 -18.12
C ALA A 25 -8.72 -27.95 -16.72
N ALA A 26 -8.33 -26.68 -16.53
CA ALA A 26 -8.51 -25.97 -15.26
C ALA A 26 -10.00 -25.86 -14.87
N GLU A 27 -10.88 -25.46 -15.80
CA GLU A 27 -12.33 -25.39 -15.58
C GLU A 27 -12.93 -26.75 -15.23
N GLN A 28 -12.52 -27.83 -15.90
CA GLN A 28 -12.97 -29.17 -15.52
C GLN A 28 -12.56 -29.55 -14.10
N GLN A 29 -11.33 -29.24 -13.71
CA GLN A 29 -10.83 -29.52 -12.36
C GLN A 29 -11.62 -28.74 -11.30
N LEU A 30 -11.90 -27.47 -11.54
CA LEU A 30 -12.73 -26.65 -10.65
C LEU A 30 -14.17 -27.17 -10.57
N ASN A 31 -14.78 -27.54 -11.70
CA ASN A 31 -16.11 -28.15 -11.75
C ASN A 31 -16.18 -29.51 -11.02
N ASN A 32 -15.05 -30.21 -10.89
CA ASN A 32 -14.93 -31.45 -10.13
C ASN A 32 -14.66 -31.22 -8.63
N GLY A 33 -14.72 -29.97 -8.15
CA GLY A 33 -14.68 -29.63 -6.73
C GLY A 33 -13.34 -29.11 -6.21
N LEU A 34 -12.36 -28.84 -7.08
CA LEU A 34 -11.17 -28.08 -6.68
C LEU A 34 -11.52 -26.59 -6.50
N ASP A 35 -10.79 -25.91 -5.61
CA ASP A 35 -11.00 -24.49 -5.28
C ASP A 35 -9.65 -23.74 -5.26
N LEU A 36 -9.59 -22.56 -5.86
CA LEU A 36 -8.40 -21.69 -5.87
C LEU A 36 -8.24 -20.89 -4.57
N ASN A 37 -9.26 -20.87 -3.70
CA ASN A 37 -9.28 -20.11 -2.45
C ASN A 37 -9.00 -21.02 -1.25
N VAL A 38 -7.90 -21.76 -1.34
CA VAL A 38 -7.44 -22.70 -0.32
C VAL A 38 -6.04 -22.36 0.16
N HIS A 39 -5.68 -22.85 1.34
CA HIS A 39 -4.31 -22.78 1.83
C HIS A 39 -3.56 -24.08 1.49
N GLY A 40 -2.36 -23.92 0.95
CA GLY A 40 -1.35 -24.97 0.90
C GLY A 40 -0.54 -25.02 2.20
N ASP A 41 0.54 -25.80 2.18
CA ASP A 41 1.53 -25.82 3.24
C ASP A 41 2.13 -24.42 3.43
N GLU A 42 2.53 -24.10 4.67
CA GLU A 42 2.96 -22.76 5.08
C GLU A 42 1.90 -21.65 4.89
N GLY A 43 0.67 -22.02 4.50
CA GLY A 43 -0.44 -21.08 4.39
C GLY A 43 -0.50 -20.27 3.11
N ILE A 44 0.35 -20.57 2.12
CA ILE A 44 0.33 -19.91 0.81
C ILE A 44 -0.96 -20.24 0.06
N THR A 45 -1.50 -19.29 -0.69
CA THR A 45 -2.66 -19.52 -1.57
C THR A 45 -2.21 -19.80 -3.00
N PRO A 46 -3.03 -20.50 -3.82
CA PRO A 46 -2.84 -20.61 -5.27
C PRO A 46 -2.44 -19.29 -5.94
N LEU A 47 -3.18 -18.21 -5.66
CA LEU A 47 -2.92 -16.90 -6.25
C LEU A 47 -1.58 -16.32 -5.78
N PHE A 48 -1.24 -16.44 -4.49
CA PHE A 48 0.05 -15.99 -3.96
C PHE A 48 1.24 -16.67 -4.64
N LEU A 49 1.16 -17.98 -4.88
CA LEU A 49 2.22 -18.70 -5.59
C LEU A 49 2.42 -18.19 -7.02
N LEU A 50 1.33 -17.84 -7.72
CA LEU A 50 1.39 -17.29 -9.08
C LEU A 50 1.95 -15.86 -9.08
N LEU A 51 1.56 -15.02 -8.11
CA LEU A 51 2.09 -13.67 -7.93
C LEU A 51 3.61 -13.68 -7.64
N LEU A 52 4.07 -14.58 -6.76
CA LEU A 52 5.49 -14.75 -6.44
C LEU A 52 6.33 -15.20 -7.65
N LYS A 53 5.70 -15.86 -8.62
CA LYS A 53 6.34 -16.25 -9.89
C LYS A 53 6.31 -15.14 -10.93
N GLN A 54 5.59 -14.05 -10.66
CA GLN A 54 5.36 -12.92 -11.56
C GLN A 54 4.83 -13.34 -12.95
N ASP A 55 3.99 -14.38 -12.98
CA ASP A 55 3.38 -14.87 -14.22
C ASP A 55 2.02 -14.20 -14.46
N SER A 56 2.02 -13.02 -15.08
CA SER A 56 0.80 -12.23 -15.29
C SER A 56 -0.28 -12.96 -16.09
N THR A 57 0.11 -13.88 -16.99
CA THR A 57 -0.86 -14.67 -17.77
C THR A 57 -1.57 -15.67 -16.88
N ALA A 58 -0.81 -16.39 -16.04
CA ALA A 58 -1.37 -17.34 -15.09
C ALA A 58 -2.20 -16.65 -14.01
N VAL A 59 -1.73 -15.51 -13.49
CA VAL A 59 -2.48 -14.70 -12.51
C VAL A 59 -3.82 -14.26 -13.08
N LYS A 60 -3.82 -13.68 -14.30
CA LYS A 60 -5.05 -13.29 -14.97
C LYS A 60 -6.01 -14.46 -15.14
N LEU A 61 -5.52 -15.61 -15.63
CA LEU A 61 -6.36 -16.80 -15.79
C LEU A 61 -6.90 -17.31 -14.45
N ALA A 62 -6.10 -17.31 -13.38
CA ALA A 62 -6.57 -17.71 -12.06
C ALA A 62 -7.70 -16.79 -11.55
N LEU A 63 -7.56 -15.47 -11.72
CA LEU A 63 -8.60 -14.50 -11.37
C LEU A 63 -9.88 -14.70 -12.20
N GLU A 64 -9.75 -14.92 -13.52
CA GLU A 64 -10.87 -15.27 -14.41
C GLU A 64 -11.57 -16.59 -14.04
N LEU A 65 -10.84 -17.49 -13.37
CA LEU A 65 -11.35 -18.78 -12.88
C LEU A 65 -11.84 -18.73 -11.43
N GLY A 66 -11.90 -17.56 -10.81
CA GLY A 66 -12.49 -17.37 -9.49
C GLY A 66 -11.51 -17.42 -8.31
N ALA A 67 -10.20 -17.29 -8.55
CA ALA A 67 -9.29 -16.91 -7.47
C ALA A 67 -9.68 -15.54 -6.93
N ASP A 68 -9.88 -15.42 -5.62
CA ASP A 68 -10.24 -14.18 -4.95
C ASP A 68 -8.97 -13.34 -4.70
N PRO A 69 -8.86 -12.12 -5.28
CA PRO A 69 -7.71 -11.23 -5.07
C PRO A 69 -7.59 -10.70 -3.64
N ASN A 70 -8.54 -11.01 -2.76
CA ASN A 70 -8.54 -10.67 -1.34
C ASN A 70 -8.32 -11.89 -0.42
N PHE A 71 -8.22 -13.10 -0.97
CA PHE A 71 -7.97 -14.29 -0.16
C PHE A 71 -6.52 -14.30 0.37
N THR A 72 -6.39 -14.05 1.67
CA THR A 72 -5.11 -13.84 2.35
C THR A 72 -4.35 -15.14 2.56
N ALA A 73 -3.02 -15.08 2.61
CA ALA A 73 -2.24 -16.17 3.22
C ALA A 73 -2.56 -16.28 4.72
N THR A 74 -2.26 -17.42 5.36
CA THR A 74 -2.59 -17.63 6.78
C THR A 74 -1.86 -16.71 7.75
N ASP A 75 -0.74 -16.12 7.31
CA ASP A 75 0.01 -15.11 8.05
C ASP A 75 -0.55 -13.68 7.89
N GLY A 76 -1.69 -13.53 7.21
CA GLY A 76 -2.37 -12.26 6.99
C GLY A 76 -1.84 -11.44 5.81
N ALA A 77 -0.94 -11.99 4.99
CA ALA A 77 -0.53 -11.32 3.76
C ALA A 77 -1.73 -11.14 2.82
N HIS A 78 -1.94 -9.91 2.34
CA HIS A 78 -2.92 -9.59 1.30
C HIS A 78 -2.24 -9.51 -0.08
N PRO A 79 -2.89 -9.96 -1.17
CA PRO A 79 -2.30 -9.91 -2.51
C PRO A 79 -1.91 -8.50 -3.00
N VAL A 80 -2.77 -7.50 -2.76
CA VAL A 80 -2.55 -6.12 -3.23
C VAL A 80 -1.27 -5.48 -2.66
N PRO A 81 -1.08 -5.34 -1.33
CA PRO A 81 0.14 -4.74 -0.77
C PRO A 81 1.41 -5.55 -1.10
N MET A 82 1.30 -6.83 -1.42
CA MET A 82 2.45 -7.60 -1.88
C MET A 82 2.99 -7.10 -3.23
N MET A 83 2.12 -6.61 -4.10
CA MET A 83 2.46 -6.14 -5.46
C MET A 83 2.76 -4.64 -5.54
N THR A 84 2.76 -3.93 -4.42
CA THR A 84 3.13 -2.50 -4.36
C THR A 84 4.62 -2.33 -4.07
N GLY A 85 5.27 -1.38 -4.74
CA GLY A 85 6.66 -1.00 -4.52
C GLY A 85 7.72 -1.98 -5.06
N ASN A 86 7.34 -2.88 -5.97
CA ASN A 86 8.21 -3.99 -6.41
C ASN A 86 8.37 -4.12 -7.95
N ASP A 87 8.17 -3.04 -8.71
CA ASP A 87 8.15 -3.05 -10.19
C ASP A 87 7.10 -4.05 -10.76
N THR A 88 6.04 -4.33 -10.00
CA THR A 88 4.98 -5.31 -10.30
C THR A 88 3.67 -4.65 -10.72
N ILE A 89 3.72 -3.44 -11.28
CA ILE A 89 2.53 -2.62 -11.58
C ILE A 89 1.49 -3.34 -12.44
N GLU A 90 1.89 -4.19 -13.39
CA GLU A 90 0.96 -4.98 -14.21
C GLU A 90 0.19 -6.02 -13.38
N LEU A 91 0.83 -6.64 -12.38
CA LEU A 91 0.17 -7.58 -11.47
C LEU A 91 -0.72 -6.85 -10.47
N LEU A 92 -0.25 -5.71 -9.95
CA LEU A 92 -1.06 -4.83 -9.11
C LEU A 92 -2.34 -4.40 -9.85
N LYS A 93 -2.20 -3.96 -11.09
CA LYS A 93 -3.33 -3.58 -11.95
C LYS A 93 -4.30 -4.74 -12.16
N LEU A 94 -3.81 -5.95 -12.46
CA LEU A 94 -4.66 -7.13 -12.58
C LEU A 94 -5.42 -7.43 -11.29
N LEU A 95 -4.77 -7.38 -10.13
CA LEU A 95 -5.45 -7.61 -8.85
C LEU A 95 -6.59 -6.59 -8.64
N LEU A 96 -6.32 -5.31 -8.87
CA LEU A 96 -7.30 -4.24 -8.72
C LEU A 96 -8.46 -4.34 -9.72
N GLU A 97 -8.18 -4.66 -11.00
CA GLU A 97 -9.19 -4.89 -12.04
C GLU A 97 -10.19 -5.99 -11.69
N TYR A 98 -9.75 -7.01 -10.93
CA TYR A 98 -10.57 -8.13 -10.49
C TYR A 98 -11.12 -7.96 -9.07
N GLY A 99 -11.08 -6.74 -8.51
CA GLY A 99 -11.70 -6.42 -7.23
C GLY A 99 -10.81 -6.60 -6.00
N GLY A 100 -9.49 -6.61 -6.17
CA GLY A 100 -8.55 -6.51 -5.06
C GLY A 100 -8.71 -5.20 -4.30
N ASP A 101 -8.69 -5.26 -2.97
CA ASP A 101 -8.87 -4.11 -2.09
C ASP A 101 -7.63 -3.21 -2.10
N ALA A 102 -7.73 -2.03 -2.73
CA ALA A 102 -6.69 -1.00 -2.71
C ALA A 102 -6.38 -0.46 -1.29
N ASN A 103 -7.28 -0.70 -0.34
CA ASN A 103 -7.16 -0.34 1.07
C ASN A 103 -6.69 -1.50 1.96
N ALA A 104 -6.30 -2.64 1.37
CA ALA A 104 -5.68 -3.73 2.10
C ALA A 104 -4.39 -3.27 2.80
N VAL A 105 -4.04 -3.97 3.88
CA VAL A 105 -2.84 -3.67 4.66
C VAL A 105 -1.83 -4.81 4.57
N ASP A 106 -0.56 -4.46 4.63
CA ASP A 106 0.53 -5.42 4.74
C ASP A 106 0.55 -6.08 6.14
N ARG A 107 1.54 -6.96 6.38
CA ARG A 107 1.70 -7.65 7.66
C ARG A 107 2.04 -6.71 8.84
N ASN A 108 2.52 -5.50 8.55
CA ASN A 108 2.80 -4.46 9.56
C ASN A 108 1.59 -3.56 9.82
N GLY A 109 0.48 -3.78 9.10
CA GLY A 109 -0.71 -2.94 9.16
C GLY A 109 -0.55 -1.61 8.41
N ASP A 110 0.42 -1.51 7.50
CA ASP A 110 0.59 -0.38 6.60
C ASP A 110 -0.36 -0.53 5.39
N PRO A 111 -1.14 0.50 5.02
CA PRO A 111 -1.94 0.49 3.79
C PRO A 111 -1.08 0.26 2.55
N ALA A 112 -1.57 -0.49 1.56
CA ALA A 112 -0.82 -0.84 0.33
C ALA A 112 -0.13 0.35 -0.35
N ILE A 113 -0.75 1.54 -0.33
CA ILE A 113 -0.17 2.76 -0.91
C ILE A 113 1.16 3.21 -0.24
N PHE A 114 1.47 2.73 0.96
CA PHE A 114 2.67 3.14 1.71
C PHE A 114 3.94 2.62 1.06
N ASP A 115 3.97 1.39 0.54
CA ASP A 115 5.15 0.87 -0.17
C ASP A 115 5.40 1.63 -1.48
N ALA A 116 4.34 1.94 -2.23
CA ALA A 116 4.43 2.77 -3.43
C ALA A 116 4.97 4.18 -3.10
N ILE A 117 4.54 4.78 -1.98
CA ILE A 117 5.11 6.03 -1.44
C ILE A 117 6.59 5.82 -1.10
N GLY A 118 6.93 4.75 -0.38
CA GLY A 118 8.27 4.38 0.04
C GLY A 118 9.26 4.27 -1.13
N MET A 119 8.82 3.73 -2.26
CA MET A 119 9.61 3.65 -3.48
C MET A 119 9.55 4.92 -4.33
N GLY A 120 8.51 5.74 -4.16
CA GLY A 120 8.27 6.90 -5.01
C GLY A 120 7.70 6.51 -6.37
N ALA A 121 7.07 5.34 -6.44
CA ALA A 121 6.37 4.81 -7.61
C ALA A 121 5.05 5.57 -7.80
N TRP A 122 5.13 6.72 -8.46
CA TRP A 122 3.98 7.61 -8.57
C TRP A 122 2.87 7.04 -9.46
N ASP A 123 3.23 6.27 -10.46
CA ASP A 123 2.33 5.48 -11.29
C ASP A 123 1.52 4.46 -10.48
N GLU A 124 2.15 3.77 -9.52
CA GLU A 124 1.43 2.89 -8.59
C GLU A 124 0.53 3.66 -7.61
N ILE A 125 0.97 4.83 -7.13
CA ILE A 125 0.14 5.72 -6.30
C ILE A 125 -1.12 6.16 -7.08
N GLU A 126 -0.96 6.61 -8.33
CA GLU A 126 -2.08 6.98 -9.19
C GLU A 126 -3.01 5.80 -9.45
N LEU A 127 -2.44 4.63 -9.74
CA LEU A 127 -3.21 3.41 -9.93
C LEU A 127 -4.07 3.09 -8.70
N LEU A 128 -3.48 3.05 -7.51
CA LEU A 128 -4.20 2.78 -6.26
C LEU A 128 -5.30 3.82 -5.99
N VAL A 129 -5.01 5.11 -6.20
CA VAL A 129 -6.01 6.19 -6.03
C VAL A 129 -7.16 6.05 -7.04
N ASN A 130 -6.87 5.65 -8.28
CA ASN A 130 -7.90 5.38 -9.29
C ASN A 130 -8.82 4.20 -8.90
N TYR A 131 -8.32 3.28 -8.08
CA TYR A 131 -9.09 2.19 -7.47
C TYR A 131 -9.50 2.49 -6.02
N GLU A 132 -9.74 3.78 -5.70
CA GLU A 132 -10.33 4.24 -4.45
C GLU A 132 -9.50 3.95 -3.18
N ALA A 133 -8.16 3.90 -3.30
CA ALA A 133 -7.29 3.90 -2.12
C ALA A 133 -7.49 5.17 -1.29
N ASP A 134 -7.78 5.00 0.00
CA ASP A 134 -7.97 6.06 0.97
C ASP A 134 -6.63 6.61 1.46
N LEU A 135 -6.28 7.80 0.99
CA LEU A 135 -5.08 8.55 1.41
C LEU A 135 -5.05 8.88 2.91
N ASN A 136 -6.18 8.72 3.60
CA ASN A 136 -6.36 9.00 5.02
C ASN A 136 -6.39 7.75 5.88
N LYS A 137 -6.39 6.55 5.28
CA LYS A 137 -6.23 5.31 6.02
C LYS A 137 -4.91 5.36 6.78
N VAL A 138 -4.98 5.06 8.07
CA VAL A 138 -3.81 5.13 8.96
C VAL A 138 -3.24 3.76 9.23
N ASN A 139 -1.91 3.69 9.33
CA ASN A 139 -1.23 2.51 9.82
C ASN A 139 -1.32 2.36 11.35
N LEU A 140 -0.69 1.32 11.90
CA LEU A 140 -0.67 1.07 13.35
C LEU A 140 -0.04 2.21 14.17
N ALA A 141 0.85 3.02 13.58
CA ALA A 141 1.41 4.21 14.21
C ALA A 141 0.50 5.45 14.12
N GLY A 142 -0.64 5.36 13.44
CA GLY A 142 -1.59 6.45 13.23
C GLY A 142 -1.19 7.43 12.14
N LYS A 143 -0.22 7.07 11.27
CA LYS A 143 0.17 7.90 10.13
C LYS A 143 -0.73 7.60 8.95
N ASN A 144 -1.19 8.63 8.24
CA ASN A 144 -1.77 8.50 6.90
C ASN A 144 -0.70 8.71 5.82
N SER A 145 -1.08 8.61 4.54
CA SER A 145 -0.16 8.71 3.40
C SER A 145 0.70 9.98 3.41
N ALA A 146 0.13 11.14 3.75
CA ALA A 146 0.86 12.41 3.78
C ALA A 146 1.91 12.44 4.92
N LEU A 147 1.55 11.98 6.12
CA LEU A 147 2.48 11.96 7.24
C LEU A 147 3.57 10.88 7.08
N ASP A 148 3.25 9.76 6.45
CA ASP A 148 4.23 8.73 6.14
C ASP A 148 5.26 9.22 5.11
N ALA A 149 4.80 9.74 3.97
CA ALA A 149 5.68 10.33 2.95
C ALA A 149 6.61 11.42 3.52
N ALA A 150 6.10 12.27 4.43
CA ALA A 150 6.91 13.28 5.10
C ALA A 150 7.97 12.69 6.04
N SER A 151 7.66 11.58 6.72
CA SER A 151 8.62 10.85 7.56
C SER A 151 9.83 10.36 6.74
N LEU A 152 9.60 10.05 5.46
CA LEU A 152 10.59 9.60 4.48
C LEU A 152 11.25 10.75 3.69
N ASN A 153 10.99 12.02 4.05
CA ASN A 153 11.46 13.22 3.34
C ASN A 153 10.97 13.34 1.88
N LYS A 154 9.87 12.68 1.51
CA LYS A 154 9.30 12.71 0.15
C LYS A 154 8.33 13.88 -0.04
N PHE A 155 8.81 15.09 0.18
CA PHE A 155 7.97 16.28 0.24
C PHE A 155 7.26 16.62 -1.07
N GLU A 156 7.80 16.22 -2.22
CA GLU A 156 7.09 16.29 -3.51
C GLU A 156 5.84 15.40 -3.49
N THR A 157 5.99 14.13 -3.09
CA THR A 157 4.88 13.19 -2.94
C THR A 157 3.85 13.74 -1.97
N VAL A 158 4.27 14.28 -0.81
CA VAL A 158 3.36 14.91 0.15
C VAL A 158 2.55 16.05 -0.49
N PHE A 159 3.23 16.95 -1.22
CA PHE A 159 2.57 18.07 -1.90
C PHE A 159 1.49 17.57 -2.86
N ARG A 160 1.80 16.54 -3.66
CA ARG A 160 0.84 15.95 -4.60
C ARG A 160 -0.31 15.24 -3.88
N LEU A 161 -0.03 14.46 -2.84
CA LEU A 161 -1.05 13.77 -2.04
C LEU A 161 -2.03 14.75 -1.38
N ILE A 162 -1.58 15.89 -0.87
CA ILE A 162 -2.47 16.94 -0.33
C ILE A 162 -3.40 17.48 -1.41
N ASN A 163 -2.91 17.67 -2.63
CA ASN A 163 -3.74 18.11 -3.76
C ASN A 163 -4.73 17.04 -4.23
N LEU A 164 -4.47 15.76 -3.92
CA LEU A 164 -5.39 14.63 -4.11
C LEU A 164 -6.34 14.41 -2.92
N GLY A 165 -6.27 15.23 -1.87
CA GLY A 165 -7.20 15.17 -0.73
C GLY A 165 -6.66 14.47 0.52
N ALA A 166 -5.36 14.18 0.60
CA ALA A 166 -4.77 13.67 1.83
C ALA A 166 -4.88 14.71 2.98
N ASN A 167 -5.37 14.26 4.12
CA ASN A 167 -5.54 15.06 5.33
C ASN A 167 -4.17 15.40 5.93
N TYR A 168 -3.82 16.68 5.89
CA TYR A 168 -2.57 17.20 6.44
C TYR A 168 -2.63 17.52 7.94
N HIS A 169 -3.78 17.36 8.59
CA HIS A 169 -3.94 17.52 10.04
C HIS A 169 -3.79 16.22 10.83
N GLN A 170 -3.90 15.04 10.19
CA GLN A 170 -3.85 13.75 10.89
C GLN A 170 -2.55 13.60 11.71
N PRO A 171 -2.62 13.55 13.05
CA PRO A 171 -1.46 13.27 13.87
C PRO A 171 -1.23 11.76 14.00
N SER A 172 0.03 11.35 14.15
CA SER A 172 0.35 9.99 14.59
C SER A 172 -0.11 9.77 16.03
N LYS A 173 -0.15 8.51 16.49
CA LYS A 173 -0.39 8.17 17.91
C LYS A 173 0.61 8.83 18.85
N GLY A 174 1.83 9.10 18.36
CA GLY A 174 2.86 9.84 19.09
C GLY A 174 2.64 11.36 19.14
N GLY A 175 1.63 11.90 18.45
CA GLY A 175 1.36 13.34 18.33
C GLY A 175 2.16 14.04 17.23
N ALA A 176 2.91 13.31 16.40
CA ALA A 176 3.62 13.95 15.30
C ALA A 176 2.62 14.34 14.19
N THR A 177 2.64 15.60 13.77
CA THR A 177 1.85 16.11 12.64
C THR A 177 2.74 16.32 11.42
N LEU A 178 2.14 16.47 10.23
CA LEU A 178 2.88 16.79 9.03
C LEU A 178 3.72 18.07 9.20
N ALA A 179 3.11 19.12 9.73
CA ALA A 179 3.77 20.40 9.97
C ALA A 179 4.96 20.24 10.94
N ASN A 180 4.78 19.48 12.02
CA ASN A 180 5.86 19.22 12.99
C ASN A 180 7.04 18.47 12.34
N VAL A 181 6.77 17.42 11.56
CA VAL A 181 7.82 16.67 10.84
C VAL A 181 8.54 17.58 9.87
N LEU A 182 7.81 18.35 9.06
CA LEU A 182 8.37 19.29 8.11
C LEU A 182 9.25 20.35 8.78
N ASN A 183 8.76 20.98 9.85
CA ASN A 183 9.49 22.03 10.56
C ASN A 183 10.82 21.51 11.11
N ARG A 184 10.79 20.34 11.78
CA ARG A 184 12.02 19.70 12.28
C ARG A 184 13.03 19.43 11.18
N LYS A 185 12.57 18.95 10.01
CA LYS A 185 13.47 18.65 8.89
C LYS A 185 14.11 19.92 8.32
N LEU A 186 13.33 20.99 8.16
CA LEU A 186 13.82 22.29 7.68
C LEU A 186 14.80 22.97 8.63
N GLU A 187 14.58 22.85 9.95
CA GLU A 187 15.44 23.46 10.98
C GLU A 187 16.71 22.65 11.26
N SER A 188 16.73 21.38 10.88
CA SER A 188 17.85 20.46 11.08
C SER A 188 18.72 20.32 9.83
N ASP A 189 19.88 19.66 9.98
CA ASP A 189 20.69 19.20 8.86
C ASP A 189 20.30 17.77 8.40
N LEU A 190 19.08 17.31 8.74
CA LEU A 190 18.58 15.97 8.37
C LEU A 190 18.21 15.84 6.89
N ILE A 191 18.13 16.95 6.15
CA ILE A 191 17.91 16.97 4.70
C ILE A 191 18.92 17.90 4.03
N ASN A 192 19.42 17.50 2.86
CA ASN A 192 20.35 18.30 2.08
C ASN A 192 19.66 19.60 1.60
N LYS A 193 20.10 20.75 2.12
CA LYS A 193 19.55 22.08 1.81
C LYS A 193 19.66 22.48 0.34
N ASN A 194 20.57 21.85 -0.41
CA ASN A 194 20.72 22.07 -1.85
C ASN A 194 19.95 21.04 -2.70
N GLY A 195 19.35 20.02 -2.08
CA GLY A 195 18.65 18.93 -2.75
C GLY A 195 17.22 19.29 -3.17
N THR A 196 16.68 18.52 -4.12
CA THR A 196 15.30 18.68 -4.62
C THR A 196 14.26 18.51 -3.52
N SER A 197 14.45 17.57 -2.60
CA SER A 197 13.56 17.37 -1.45
C SER A 197 13.43 18.63 -0.57
N TYR A 198 14.53 19.35 -0.31
CA TYR A 198 14.48 20.61 0.46
C TYR A 198 13.70 21.71 -0.26
N LYS A 199 13.85 21.84 -1.58
CA LYS A 199 13.04 22.79 -2.37
C LYS A 199 11.54 22.49 -2.25
N TRP A 200 11.16 21.22 -2.29
CA TRP A 200 9.78 20.80 -2.06
C TRP A 200 9.33 20.97 -0.62
N ALA A 201 10.21 20.79 0.37
CA ALA A 201 9.91 21.08 1.77
C ALA A 201 9.52 22.55 1.97
N LEU A 202 10.23 23.48 1.32
CA LEU A 202 9.88 24.91 1.35
C LEU A 202 8.52 25.19 0.71
N LYS A 203 8.26 24.66 -0.50
CA LYS A 203 6.95 24.77 -1.18
C LYS A 203 5.82 24.18 -0.35
N LEU A 204 6.07 23.04 0.31
CA LEU A 204 5.09 22.40 1.18
C LEU A 204 4.82 23.26 2.42
N LYS A 205 5.84 23.91 2.99
CA LYS A 205 5.67 24.84 4.12
C LYS A 205 4.79 26.03 3.71
N GLU A 206 5.06 26.62 2.54
CA GLU A 206 4.23 27.70 1.97
C GLU A 206 2.78 27.24 1.79
N LEU A 207 2.55 26.08 1.16
CA LEU A 207 1.21 25.50 0.99
C LEU A 207 0.48 25.31 2.33
N LEU A 208 1.18 24.82 3.36
CA LEU A 208 0.58 24.63 4.68
C LEU A 208 0.23 25.96 5.35
N ILE A 209 1.07 26.99 5.22
CA ILE A 209 0.77 28.35 5.70
C ILE A 209 -0.46 28.93 4.98
N GLU A 210 -0.54 28.78 3.66
CA GLU A 210 -1.71 29.19 2.87
C GLU A 210 -3.00 28.46 3.30
N LYS A 211 -2.86 27.21 3.75
CA LYS A 211 -3.95 26.41 4.33
C LYS A 211 -4.21 26.70 5.82
N GLY A 212 -3.54 27.71 6.40
CA GLY A 212 -3.80 28.21 7.76
C GLY A 212 -3.03 27.50 8.87
N ILE A 213 -1.99 26.71 8.54
CA ILE A 213 -1.11 26.09 9.53
C ILE A 213 -0.08 27.10 10.04
N ASN A 214 0.01 27.22 11.37
CA ASN A 214 0.99 28.09 12.01
C ASN A 214 2.38 27.44 12.10
N PHE A 215 3.43 28.23 11.89
CA PHE A 215 4.83 27.85 12.13
C PHE A 215 5.48 28.80 13.15
N PRO A 216 6.20 28.30 14.17
CA PRO A 216 6.44 26.88 14.44
C PRO A 216 5.16 26.15 14.87
N PRO A 217 4.96 24.89 14.42
CA PRO A 217 3.78 24.11 14.76
C PRO A 217 3.88 23.56 16.18
N LEU A 218 2.76 23.10 16.72
CA LEU A 218 2.73 22.40 18.01
C LEU A 218 3.71 21.21 18.01
N SER A 219 4.38 21.03 19.14
CA SER A 219 5.19 19.85 19.43
C SER A 219 4.30 18.63 19.67
N PRO A 220 4.81 17.39 19.51
CA PRO A 220 4.02 16.19 19.75
C PRO A 220 3.38 16.11 21.15
N PRO A 221 4.05 16.52 22.25
CA PRO A 221 3.40 16.64 23.56
C PRO A 221 2.21 17.61 23.58
N GLU A 222 2.35 18.80 23.00
CA GLU A 222 1.26 19.79 22.94
C GLU A 222 0.08 19.30 22.09
N VAL A 223 0.36 18.62 20.97
CA VAL A 223 -0.69 17.97 20.15
C VAL A 223 -1.46 16.95 20.98
N ARG A 224 -0.77 16.06 21.70
CA ARG A 224 -1.43 15.07 22.57
C ARG A 224 -2.26 15.73 23.67
N GLU A 225 -1.75 16.79 24.30
CA GLU A 225 -2.47 17.55 25.32
C GLU A 225 -3.75 18.18 24.76
N ARG A 226 -3.70 18.76 23.56
CA ARG A 226 -4.88 19.33 22.90
C ARG A 226 -5.91 18.28 22.52
N LEU A 227 -5.49 17.16 21.94
CA LEU A 227 -6.39 16.06 21.60
C LEU A 227 -7.09 15.48 22.84
N ALA A 228 -6.37 15.34 23.96
CA ALA A 228 -6.95 14.89 25.23
C ALA A 228 -8.00 15.87 25.80
N LYS A 229 -7.99 17.13 25.35
CA LYS A 229 -8.93 18.18 25.70
C LYS A 229 -9.95 18.48 24.59
N GLU A 230 -9.97 17.68 23.53
CA GLU A 230 -10.79 17.91 22.32
C GLU A 230 -10.59 19.31 21.68
N LEU A 231 -9.39 19.86 21.83
CA LEU A 231 -9.00 21.15 21.25
C LEU A 231 -8.40 20.96 19.86
N PRO A 232 -8.58 21.94 18.95
CA PRO A 232 -8.03 21.83 17.60
C PRO A 232 -6.50 22.04 17.61
N ILE A 233 -5.84 21.40 16.64
CA ILE A 233 -4.37 21.27 16.52
C ILE A 233 -3.77 22.11 15.37
N ASN A 234 -4.56 23.04 14.82
CA ASN A 234 -4.21 23.99 13.76
C ASN A 234 -3.24 25.09 14.22
#